data_AF-A0A0F9F4P8-F1
#
_entry.id   AF-A0A0F9F4P8-F1
#
_cell.length_a   1.000
_cell.length_b   1.000
_cell.length_c   1.000
_cell.angle_alpha   90.00
_cell.angle_beta   90.00
_cell.angle_gamma   90.00
#
_symmetry.space_group_name_H-M   'P 1'
#
loop_
_entity.id
_entity.type
_entity.pdbx_description
1 polymer ?
#
loop_
_entity_poly.entity_id
_entity_poly.type
_entity_poly.pdbx_seq_one_letter_code
_entity_poly.pdbx_strand_id
1 'polypeptide(L)'
;MKRLNIFATEEEKERINKLHKQAQKTPVMALSSAHAMRGGFSGEIWDRLKKTIHKIALSHELPEIEGYYGFDGKNGEFLKV
;
A
#
# COMPACT_ATOMS: atom_id res chain seq x y z
N MET A 1 14.06 -5.73 0.97
CA MET A 1 13.42 -4.55 1.56
C MET A 1 14.39 -3.82 2.47
N LYS A 2 14.65 -2.54 2.21
CA LYS A 2 15.53 -1.68 3.01
C LYS A 2 14.70 -0.70 3.84
N ARG A 3 14.96 -0.64 5.14
CA ARG A 3 14.39 0.35 6.07
C ARG A 3 14.89 1.76 5.76
N LEU A 4 13.99 2.73 5.79
CA LEU A 4 14.28 4.12 5.41
C LEU A 4 14.38 5.05 6.62
N ASN A 5 14.04 4.57 7.83
CA ASN A 5 13.99 5.35 9.07
C ASN A 5 13.11 6.61 8.98
N ILE A 6 12.13 6.61 8.06
CA ILE A 6 11.12 7.65 7.93
C ILE A 6 9.79 7.04 8.34
N PHE A 7 9.12 7.73 9.24
CA PHE A 7 7.91 7.25 9.91
C PHE A 7 6.71 8.05 9.46
N ALA A 8 5.63 7.35 9.13
CA ALA A 8 4.35 7.96 8.88
C ALA A 8 3.76 8.56 10.17
N THR A 9 2.92 9.58 10.03
CA THR A 9 2.13 10.12 11.14
C THR A 9 1.09 9.10 11.62
N GLU A 10 0.52 9.30 12.81
CA GLU A 10 -0.53 8.41 13.32
C GLU A 10 -1.76 8.36 12.40
N GLU A 11 -2.18 9.50 11.83
CA GLU A 11 -3.29 9.57 10.88
C GLU A 11 -3.00 8.77 9.60
N GLU A 12 -1.77 8.85 9.09
CA GLU A 12 -1.31 8.10 7.92
C GLU A 12 -1.27 6.60 8.21
N LYS A 13 -0.76 6.20 9.39
CA LYS A 13 -0.77 4.81 9.85
C LYS A 13 -2.19 4.27 9.91
N GLU A 14 -3.13 5.00 10.50
CA GLU A 14 -4.53 4.59 10.56
C GLU A 14 -5.14 4.41 9.17
N ARG A 15 -4.87 5.35 8.27
CA ARG A 15 -5.35 5.29 6.88
C ARG A 15 -4.79 4.07 6.13
N ILE A 16 -3.49 3.81 6.24
CA ILE A 16 -2.84 2.66 5.63
C ILE A 16 -3.39 1.36 6.23
N ASN A 17 -3.50 1.29 7.55
CA ASN A 17 -4.02 0.11 8.26
C ASN A 17 -5.49 -0.19 7.92
N LYS A 18 -6.33 0.84 7.74
CA LYS A 18 -7.72 0.68 7.31
C LYS A 18 -7.81 0.06 5.91
N LEU A 19 -7.02 0.57 4.96
CA LEU A 19 -6.95 0.02 3.60
C LEU A 19 -6.38 -1.40 3.59
N HIS A 20 -5.36 -1.68 4.40
CA HIS A 20 -4.80 -3.02 4.54
C HIS A 20 -5.83 -4.02 5.09
N LYS A 21 -6.56 -3.66 6.16
CA LYS A 21 -7.65 -4.49 6.69
C LYS A 21 -8.76 -4.69 5.65
N GLN A 22 -9.07 -3.68 4.85
CA GLN A 22 -10.06 -3.79 3.78
C GLN A 22 -9.58 -4.75 2.68
N ALA A 23 -8.32 -4.66 2.27
CA ALA A 23 -7.74 -5.55 1.26
C ALA A 23 -7.77 -7.01 1.72
N GLN A 24 -7.42 -7.28 2.99
CA GLN A 24 -7.47 -8.61 3.59
C GLN A 24 -8.88 -9.21 3.67
N LYS A 25 -9.89 -8.38 3.93
CA LYS A 25 -11.29 -8.83 4.05
C LYS A 25 -12.02 -8.92 2.72
N THR A 26 -11.50 -8.28 1.68
CA THR A 26 -12.15 -8.24 0.37
C THR A 26 -11.91 -9.56 -0.36
N PRO A 27 -12.97 -10.32 -0.70
CA PRO A 27 -12.80 -11.56 -1.42
C PRO A 27 -12.25 -11.31 -2.82
N VAL A 28 -11.55 -12.31 -3.36
CA VAL A 28 -11.11 -12.32 -4.76
C VAL A 28 -12.34 -12.61 -5.63
N MET A 29 -13.07 -11.55 -5.98
CA MET A 29 -14.23 -11.60 -6.86
C MET A 29 -13.95 -10.73 -8.09
N ALA A 30 -14.28 -11.25 -9.27
CA ALA A 30 -14.02 -10.58 -10.54
C ALA A 30 -15.28 -10.56 -11.41
N LEU A 31 -15.44 -9.49 -12.18
CA LEU A 31 -16.57 -9.26 -13.09
C LEU A 31 -16.30 -9.73 -14.53
N SER A 32 -15.04 -9.98 -14.87
CA SER A 32 -14.59 -10.42 -16.19
C SER A 32 -13.25 -11.14 -16.09
N SER A 33 -12.85 -11.84 -17.16
CA SER A 33 -11.52 -12.48 -17.25
C SER A 33 -10.38 -11.47 -17.13
N ALA A 34 -10.49 -10.31 -17.77
CA ALA A 34 -9.52 -9.23 -17.64
C ALA A 34 -9.44 -8.68 -16.21
N HIS A 35 -10.57 -8.56 -15.51
CA HIS A 35 -10.60 -8.13 -14.11
C HIS A 35 -9.99 -9.20 -13.20
N ALA A 36 -10.22 -10.49 -13.46
CA ALA A 36 -9.61 -11.59 -12.72
C ALA A 36 -8.08 -11.62 -12.87
N MET A 37 -7.54 -11.32 -14.05
CA MET A 37 -6.09 -11.21 -14.27
C MET A 37 -5.43 -10.12 -13.43
N ARG A 38 -6.18 -9.10 -13.01
CA ARG A 38 -5.72 -8.03 -12.10
C ARG A 38 -5.95 -8.36 -10.62
N GLY A 39 -6.41 -9.57 -10.30
CA GLY A 39 -6.73 -9.99 -8.93
C GLY A 39 -8.15 -9.64 -8.46
N GLY A 40 -9.04 -9.24 -9.37
CA GLY A 40 -10.40 -8.84 -9.02
C GLY A 40 -10.45 -7.62 -8.08
N PHE A 41 -11.56 -7.48 -7.35
CA PHE A 41 -11.73 -6.41 -6.38
C PHE A 41 -10.64 -6.40 -5.30
N SER A 42 -10.17 -7.57 -4.87
CA SER A 42 -9.07 -7.67 -3.90
C SER A 42 -7.79 -7.05 -4.47
N GLY A 43 -7.43 -7.41 -5.71
CA GLY A 43 -6.27 -6.85 -6.40
C GLY A 43 -6.33 -5.33 -6.55
N GLU A 44 -7.49 -4.77 -6.90
CA GLU A 44 -7.67 -3.32 -7.00
C GLU A 44 -7.41 -2.59 -5.67
N ILE A 45 -7.83 -3.18 -4.54
CA ILE A 45 -7.62 -2.59 -3.22
C ILE A 45 -6.14 -2.70 -2.82
N TRP A 46 -5.47 -3.81 -3.13
CA TRP A 46 -4.02 -3.95 -2.93
C TRP A 46 -3.22 -2.93 -3.75
N ASP A 47 -3.60 -2.69 -5.00
CA ASP A 47 -2.99 -1.66 -5.84
C ASP A 47 -3.23 -0.25 -5.29
N ARG A 48 -4.46 0.02 -4.82
CA ARG A 48 -4.77 1.28 -4.14
C ARG A 48 -3.92 1.48 -2.88
N LEU A 49 -3.70 0.42 -2.10
CA LEU A 49 -2.86 0.45 -0.91
C LEU A 49 -1.41 0.81 -1.27
N LYS A 50 -0.81 0.10 -2.23
CA LYS A 50 0.57 0.37 -2.70
C LYS A 50 0.74 1.81 -3.20
N LYS A 51 -0.20 2.28 -4.03
CA LYS A 51 -0.22 3.67 -4.51
C LYS A 51 -0.34 4.68 -3.38
N THR A 52 -1.15 4.38 -2.36
CA THR A 52 -1.32 5.27 -1.20
C THR A 52 -0.04 5.35 -0.37
N ILE A 53 0.58 4.22 -0.05
CA ILE A 53 1.85 4.17 0.69
C ILE A 53 2.93 4.95 -0.06
N HIS A 54 3.05 4.73 -1.37
CA HIS A 54 4.05 5.41 -2.17
C HIS A 54 3.83 6.92 -2.24
N LYS A 55 2.58 7.39 -2.41
CA LYS A 55 2.27 8.82 -2.36
C LYS A 55 2.64 9.47 -1.03
N ILE A 56 2.35 8.80 0.08
CA ILE A 56 2.69 9.31 1.41
C ILE A 56 4.22 9.34 1.58
N ALA A 57 4.91 8.28 1.15
CA ALA A 57 6.37 8.27 1.17
C ALA A 57 6.97 9.47 0.40
N LEU A 58 6.47 9.77 -0.80
CA LEU A 58 6.90 10.93 -1.58
C LEU A 58 6.60 12.27 -0.88
N SER A 59 5.50 12.39 -0.13
CA SER A 59 5.22 13.61 0.65
C SER A 59 6.15 13.80 1.84
N HIS A 60 6.83 12.74 2.28
CA HIS A 60 7.93 12.78 3.26
C HIS A 60 9.30 12.96 2.60
N GLU A 61 9.34 13.54 1.38
CA GLU A 61 10.57 13.86 0.63
C GLU A 61 11.44 12.64 0.28
N LEU A 62 10.88 11.42 0.32
CA LEU A 62 11.57 10.25 -0.20
C LEU A 62 11.74 10.37 -1.72
N PRO A 63 12.90 9.94 -2.26
CA PRO A 63 13.14 10.01 -3.70
C PRO A 63 12.13 9.15 -4.46
N GLU A 64 11.82 9.51 -5.69
CA GLU A 64 11.02 8.63 -6.54
C GLU A 64 11.79 7.33 -6.84
N ILE A 65 11.06 6.21 -6.89
CA ILE A 65 11.62 4.89 -7.17
C ILE A 65 10.79 4.21 -8.25
N GLU A 66 11.42 3.32 -9.02
CA GLU A 66 10.69 2.41 -9.88
C GLU A 66 9.84 1.46 -9.01
N GLY A 67 8.53 1.50 -9.20
CA GLY A 67 7.57 0.69 -8.44
C GLY A 67 6.94 1.43 -7.27
N TYR A 68 6.86 0.79 -6.10
CA TYR A 68 6.15 1.32 -4.93
C TYR A 68 6.93 1.12 -3.64
N TYR A 69 6.78 2.06 -2.72
CA TYR A 69 7.28 1.90 -1.36
C TYR A 69 6.44 0.88 -0.59
N GLY A 70 7.10 0.13 0.29
CA GLY A 70 6.49 -0.72 1.29
C GLY A 70 6.29 0.02 2.61
N PHE A 71 5.59 -0.63 3.54
CA PHE A 71 5.26 -0.05 4.84
C PHE A 71 5.27 -1.13 5.93
N ASP A 72 6.01 -0.90 7.00
CA ASP A 72 5.96 -1.71 8.22
C ASP A 72 4.81 -1.21 9.10
N GLY A 73 3.67 -1.90 9.06
CA GLY A 73 2.49 -1.54 9.84
C GLY A 73 2.65 -1.62 11.36
N LYS A 74 3.71 -2.25 11.88
CA LYS A 74 3.97 -2.35 13.33
C LYS A 74 4.66 -1.09 13.86
N ASN A 75 5.67 -0.62 13.13
CA ASN A 75 6.48 0.54 13.52
C ASN A 75 6.03 1.83 12.80
N GLY A 76 5.25 1.70 11.73
CA GLY A 76 4.84 2.80 10.85
C GLY A 76 5.97 3.32 9.96
N GLU A 77 6.93 2.46 9.62
CA GLU A 77 8.14 2.83 8.89
C GLU A 77 8.02 2.54 7.38
N PHE A 78 8.50 3.44 6.52
CA PHE A 78 8.59 3.19 5.09
C PHE A 78 9.75 2.26 4.73
N LEU A 79 9.50 1.37 3.75
CA LEU A 79 10.47 0.39 3.26
C LEU A 79 10.68 0.59 1.75
N LYS A 80 11.94 0.60 1.29
CA LYS A 80 12.24 0.47 -0.14
C LYS A 80 12.19 -1.01 -0.53
N VAL A 81 11.28 -1.35 -1.43
CA VAL A 81 11.03 -2.72 -1.91
C VAL A 81 11.94 -3.03 -3.08
#